data_AF-A0A443IUQ8-F1
#
_entry.id   AF-A0A443IUQ8-F1
#
_cell.length_a   1.000
_cell.length_b   1.000
_cell.length_c   1.000
_cell.angle_alpha   90.00
_cell.angle_beta   90.00
_cell.angle_gamma   90.00
#
_symmetry.space_group_name_H-M   'P 1'
#
loop_
_entity.id
_entity.type
_entity.pdbx_description
1 polymer ?
#
loop_
_entity_poly.entity_id
_entity_poly.type
_entity_poly.pdbx_seq_one_letter_code
_entity_poly.pdbx_strand_id
1 'polypeptide(L)'
;MTLAPAGRFIVTGRAEGRVLAADQGLSFWGGVDPATARVIDAHHPWAGEDIRGRVLVMPTSRGSCSGSGVLLDLALNGRAPAALIFREGEDVLTLGALVSGLLFGRGIAVIRLNEAAFAAAMGADRLEVTDRDLRIGALSIPLSPPPRSDLALSDHDRALHDGKGGEAARFAMEILIAMAAQQGAPELIDVTQAHIDGCIYASPANLSFAEMMLAKGARVRVPTTMNAISVDHAHWRAQGVAAEFGTAAARLADAYVEMGAAPPSARVLMTNSGKYAHYAPGLSGRAVRFGSLRACVAAARTGLAPSLPDWLT
;
A
#
# COMPACT_ATOMS: atom_id res chain seq x y z
N MET A 1 -25.75 -7.19 26.75
CA MET A 1 -24.75 -6.32 26.10
C MET A 1 -23.42 -7.03 26.15
N THR A 2 -22.91 -7.50 25.01
CA THR A 2 -21.55 -8.04 24.90
C THR A 2 -20.60 -6.85 25.03
N LEU A 3 -19.75 -6.84 26.06
CA LEU A 3 -18.69 -5.84 26.19
C LEU A 3 -17.82 -5.90 24.93
N ALA A 4 -17.53 -4.74 24.33
CA ALA A 4 -16.61 -4.67 23.21
C ALA A 4 -15.25 -5.25 23.64
N PRO A 5 -14.59 -6.07 22.80
CA PRO A 5 -13.34 -6.71 23.19
C PRO A 5 -12.25 -5.65 23.47
N ALA A 6 -11.39 -5.93 24.44
CA ALA A 6 -10.31 -5.04 24.85
C ALA A 6 -9.29 -4.79 23.72
N GLY A 7 -9.10 -5.79 22.84
CA GLY A 7 -8.32 -5.65 21.63
C GLY A 7 -8.76 -6.64 20.54
N ARG A 8 -8.26 -6.41 19.33
CA ARG A 8 -8.43 -7.30 18.19
C ARG A 8 -7.18 -7.33 17.33
N PHE A 9 -6.92 -8.47 16.71
CA PHE A 9 -6.05 -8.52 15.57
C PHE A 9 -6.69 -7.78 14.39
N ILE A 10 -5.85 -7.14 13.60
CA ILE A 10 -6.15 -6.75 12.22
C ILE A 10 -5.34 -7.66 11.30
N VAL A 11 -4.05 -7.82 11.60
CA VAL A 11 -3.17 -8.84 11.01
C VAL A 11 -2.67 -9.72 12.14
N THR A 12 -2.90 -11.04 12.03
CA THR A 12 -2.44 -12.00 13.03
C THR A 12 -0.93 -12.19 12.96
N GLY A 13 -0.32 -12.51 14.10
CA GLY A 13 1.10 -12.84 14.18
C GLY A 13 1.55 -12.90 15.62
N ARG A 14 2.68 -13.57 15.85
CA ARG A 14 3.38 -13.57 17.14
C ARG A 14 4.53 -12.59 17.08
N ALA A 15 4.73 -11.86 18.17
CA ALA A 15 5.78 -10.85 18.25
C ALA A 15 6.18 -10.63 19.70
N GLU A 16 7.41 -10.19 19.91
CA GLU A 16 7.87 -9.80 21.23
C GLU A 16 8.92 -8.70 21.07
N GLY A 17 8.82 -7.63 21.85
CA GLY A 17 9.75 -6.52 21.68
C GLY A 17 9.59 -5.44 22.72
N ARG A 18 10.65 -4.61 22.85
CA ARG A 18 10.59 -3.37 23.62
C ARG A 18 9.60 -2.41 22.98
N VAL A 19 8.86 -1.70 23.81
CA VAL A 19 7.85 -0.75 23.35
C VAL A 19 8.52 0.57 22.95
N LEU A 20 8.09 1.11 21.82
CA LEU A 20 8.18 2.54 21.53
C LEU A 20 6.75 3.07 21.52
N ALA A 21 6.43 3.94 22.47
CA ALA A 21 5.10 4.48 22.68
C ALA A 21 5.10 5.99 22.38
N ALA A 22 4.08 6.47 21.68
CA ALA A 22 3.85 7.90 21.43
C ALA A 22 2.35 8.16 21.37
N ASP A 23 1.94 9.35 21.82
CA ASP A 23 0.56 9.84 21.74
C ASP A 23 0.24 10.51 20.40
N GLN A 24 1.21 10.55 19.48
CA GLN A 24 1.08 11.02 18.12
C GLN A 24 1.47 9.92 17.13
N GLY A 25 0.89 9.96 15.94
CA GLY A 25 1.24 9.03 14.87
C GLY A 25 2.60 9.35 14.22
N LEU A 26 3.23 8.33 13.66
CA LEU A 26 4.42 8.47 12.83
C LEU A 26 4.06 8.35 11.35
N SER A 27 4.66 9.20 10.50
CA SER A 27 4.64 8.97 9.08
C SER A 27 5.83 8.11 8.67
N PHE A 28 5.57 6.94 8.09
CA PHE A 28 6.65 6.10 7.56
C PHE A 28 7.22 6.69 6.28
N TRP A 29 6.37 7.31 5.45
CA TRP A 29 6.83 8.02 4.26
C TRP A 29 7.50 9.35 4.65
N GLY A 30 8.83 9.42 4.52
CA GLY A 30 9.63 10.60 4.85
C GLY A 30 9.94 10.77 6.34
N GLY A 31 9.33 9.99 7.24
CA GLY A 31 9.63 10.00 8.67
C GLY A 31 10.39 8.77 9.19
N VAL A 32 10.56 7.73 8.36
CA VAL A 32 11.42 6.58 8.66
C VAL A 32 12.36 6.34 7.49
N ASP A 33 13.65 6.17 7.78
CA ASP A 33 14.64 5.75 6.79
C ASP A 33 14.60 4.22 6.63
N PRO A 34 14.17 3.69 5.46
CA PRO A 34 14.09 2.25 5.23
C PRO A 34 15.46 1.54 5.24
N ALA A 35 16.55 2.25 4.98
CA ALA A 35 17.89 1.67 4.96
C ALA A 35 18.39 1.36 6.38
N THR A 36 18.00 2.18 7.37
CA THR A 36 18.50 2.08 8.74
C THR A 36 17.45 1.63 9.76
N ALA A 37 16.16 1.79 9.45
CA ALA A 37 15.02 1.71 10.37
C ALA A 37 15.01 2.82 11.44
N ARG A 38 15.74 3.92 11.21
CA ARG A 38 15.71 5.06 12.12
C ARG A 38 14.55 5.99 11.81
N VAL A 39 13.92 6.52 12.85
CA VAL A 39 12.96 7.62 12.71
C VAL A 39 13.73 8.90 12.40
N ILE A 40 13.43 9.49 11.25
CA ILE A 40 14.07 10.72 10.74
C ILE A 40 13.14 11.94 10.80
N ASP A 41 11.86 11.74 11.16
CA ASP A 41 10.96 12.85 11.49
C ASP A 41 11.45 13.55 12.76
N ALA A 42 12.14 14.68 12.59
CA ALA A 42 12.73 15.47 13.67
C ALA A 42 11.69 16.05 14.64
N HIS A 43 10.41 16.06 14.28
CA HIS A 43 9.31 16.52 15.12
C HIS A 43 8.59 15.37 15.84
N HIS A 44 8.98 14.13 15.59
CA HIS A 44 8.41 12.98 16.29
C HIS A 44 9.16 12.72 17.61
N PRO A 45 8.48 12.33 18.71
CA PRO A 45 9.11 11.93 19.96
C PRO A 45 10.13 10.79 19.83
N TRP A 46 10.02 9.99 18.76
CA TRP A 46 10.93 8.90 18.47
C TRP A 46 12.10 9.32 17.57
N ALA A 47 12.31 10.60 17.27
CA ALA A 47 13.39 11.07 16.41
C ALA A 47 14.75 10.45 16.81
N GLY A 48 15.39 9.75 15.88
CA GLY A 48 16.65 9.05 16.09
C GLY A 48 16.55 7.62 16.61
N GLU A 49 15.38 7.18 17.12
CA GLU A 49 15.16 5.80 17.57
C GLU A 49 15.20 4.81 16.40
N ASP A 50 15.68 3.59 16.68
CA ASP A 50 15.62 2.44 15.78
C ASP A 50 14.36 1.62 16.08
N ILE A 51 13.47 1.48 15.08
CA ILE A 51 12.20 0.77 15.23
C ILE A 51 12.31 -0.73 15.03
N ARG A 52 13.46 -1.24 14.59
CA ARG A 52 13.64 -2.66 14.25
C ARG A 52 13.39 -3.58 15.44
N GLY A 53 12.51 -4.55 15.26
CA GLY A 53 12.13 -5.51 16.31
C GLY A 53 11.44 -4.88 17.52
N ARG A 54 11.06 -3.59 17.46
CA ARG A 54 10.29 -2.92 18.51
C ARG A 54 8.80 -3.17 18.32
N VAL A 55 8.04 -3.06 19.41
CA VAL A 55 6.58 -2.98 19.34
C VAL A 55 6.21 -1.50 19.32
N LEU A 56 5.64 -1.03 18.21
CA LEU A 56 5.27 0.37 18.05
C LEU A 56 3.83 0.57 18.52
N VAL A 57 3.64 1.44 19.50
CA VAL A 57 2.34 1.77 20.09
C VAL A 57 2.06 3.25 19.81
N MET A 58 1.10 3.53 18.93
CA MET A 58 0.71 4.90 18.56
C MET A 58 -0.78 4.95 18.20
N PRO A 59 -1.48 6.10 18.30
CA PRO A 59 -2.92 6.13 18.06
C PRO A 59 -3.30 5.67 16.65
N THR A 60 -2.55 6.13 15.65
CA THR A 60 -2.65 5.78 14.23
C THR A 60 -1.33 6.12 13.53
N SER A 61 -1.19 5.81 12.24
CA SER A 61 -0.08 6.30 11.42
C SER A 61 -0.46 7.63 10.73
N ARG A 62 0.51 8.35 10.17
CA ARG A 62 0.27 9.58 9.40
C ARG A 62 0.81 9.50 7.98
N GLY A 63 0.27 10.35 7.10
CA GLY A 63 0.84 10.61 5.78
C GLY A 63 0.21 9.80 4.66
N SER A 64 0.97 9.63 3.57
CA SER A 64 0.48 9.07 2.31
C SER A 64 0.48 7.54 2.29
N CYS A 65 -0.31 6.95 1.39
CA CYS A 65 -0.36 5.50 1.12
C CYS A 65 1.02 4.88 0.85
N SER A 66 2.00 5.69 0.41
CA SER A 66 3.40 5.31 0.24
C SER A 66 4.07 4.76 1.52
N GLY A 67 3.52 5.04 2.70
CA GLY A 67 3.99 4.45 3.97
C GLY A 67 3.92 2.92 3.98
N SER A 68 2.96 2.32 3.28
CA SER A 68 2.86 0.86 3.10
C SER A 68 4.11 0.28 2.42
N GLY A 69 4.63 0.98 1.40
CA GLY A 69 5.84 0.59 0.68
C GLY A 69 7.10 0.69 1.53
N VAL A 70 7.18 1.69 2.42
CA VAL A 70 8.29 1.80 3.38
C VAL A 70 8.26 0.65 4.38
N LEU A 71 7.09 0.31 4.93
CA LEU A 71 6.97 -0.85 5.82
C LEU A 71 7.33 -2.16 5.12
N LEU A 72 6.88 -2.34 3.88
CA LEU A 72 7.26 -3.50 3.07
C LEU A 72 8.78 -3.56 2.87
N ASP A 73 9.42 -2.43 2.54
CA ASP A 73 10.88 -2.38 2.36
C ASP A 73 11.64 -2.76 3.64
N LEU A 74 11.20 -2.22 4.78
CA LEU A 74 11.74 -2.62 6.09
C LEU A 74 11.58 -4.13 6.30
N ALA A 75 10.41 -4.70 6.00
CA ALA A 75 10.15 -6.12 6.20
C ALA A 75 11.00 -7.03 5.29
N LEU A 76 11.09 -6.71 4.00
CA LEU A 76 11.90 -7.46 3.03
C LEU A 76 13.39 -7.45 3.40
N ASN A 77 13.85 -6.40 4.08
CA ASN A 77 15.23 -6.26 4.52
C ASN A 77 15.49 -6.69 5.97
N GLY A 78 14.53 -7.32 6.66
CA GLY A 78 14.71 -7.76 8.05
C GLY A 78 14.85 -6.61 9.06
N ARG A 79 14.26 -5.46 8.74
CA ARG A 79 14.32 -4.20 9.49
C ARG A 79 12.96 -3.77 10.07
N ALA A 80 11.92 -4.55 9.85
CA ALA A 80 10.57 -4.23 10.33
C ALA A 80 10.48 -4.16 11.87
N PRO A 81 9.51 -3.40 12.41
CA PRO A 81 9.09 -3.55 13.79
C PRO A 81 8.54 -4.98 14.03
N ALA A 82 8.56 -5.42 15.29
CA ALA A 82 8.02 -6.72 15.67
C ALA A 82 6.47 -6.73 15.58
N ALA A 83 5.83 -5.64 15.99
CA ALA A 83 4.38 -5.46 15.89
C ALA A 83 3.99 -3.98 15.84
N LEU A 84 2.79 -3.72 15.31
CA LEU A 84 2.14 -2.42 15.30
C LEU A 84 0.87 -2.49 16.15
N ILE A 85 0.71 -1.54 17.07
CA ILE A 85 -0.44 -1.46 17.96
C ILE A 85 -1.06 -0.06 17.84
N PHE A 86 -2.34 -0.05 17.47
CA PHE A 86 -3.13 1.16 17.24
C PHE A 86 -4.30 1.28 18.20
N ARG A 87 -4.77 2.51 18.39
CA ARG A 87 -6.06 2.79 19.05
C ARG A 87 -7.17 3.02 18.03
N GLU A 88 -6.84 3.74 16.97
CA GLU A 88 -7.76 4.22 15.95
C GLU A 88 -7.74 3.31 14.70
N GLY A 89 -8.51 3.66 13.67
CA GLY A 89 -8.39 3.03 12.36
C GLY A 89 -7.06 3.40 11.70
N GLU A 90 -6.39 2.43 11.08
CA GLU A 90 -5.09 2.63 10.44
C GLU A 90 -4.93 1.71 9.22
N ASP A 91 -5.01 2.28 8.02
CA ASP A 91 -5.07 1.50 6.79
C ASP A 91 -3.71 1.39 6.07
N VAL A 92 -2.80 2.33 6.30
CA VAL A 92 -1.58 2.49 5.49
C VAL A 92 -0.54 1.44 5.88
N LEU A 93 -0.18 1.36 7.16
CA LEU A 93 0.79 0.39 7.63
C LEU A 93 0.18 -1.01 7.70
N THR A 94 -1.12 -1.10 7.97
CA THR A 94 -1.85 -2.37 7.86
C THR A 94 -1.75 -2.97 6.46
N LEU A 95 -1.96 -2.19 5.40
CA LEU A 95 -1.79 -2.68 4.03
C LEU A 95 -0.35 -3.19 3.79
N GLY A 96 0.66 -2.46 4.27
CA GLY A 96 2.05 -2.89 4.18
C GLY A 96 2.31 -4.23 4.89
N ALA A 97 1.75 -4.41 6.09
CA ALA A 97 1.85 -5.65 6.87
C ALA A 97 1.14 -6.83 6.19
N LEU A 98 -0.06 -6.60 5.62
CA LEU A 98 -0.81 -7.61 4.87
C LEU A 98 -0.04 -8.07 3.63
N VAL A 99 0.45 -7.13 2.80
CA VAL A 99 1.25 -7.46 1.60
C VAL A 99 2.52 -8.21 1.99
N SER A 100 3.23 -7.71 3.02
CA SER A 100 4.45 -8.33 3.52
C SER A 100 4.23 -9.78 3.98
N GLY A 101 3.15 -10.04 4.72
CA GLY A 101 2.80 -11.37 5.21
C GLY A 101 2.32 -12.31 4.10
N LEU A 102 1.29 -11.89 3.35
CA LEU A 102 0.60 -12.74 2.38
C LEU A 102 1.42 -13.00 1.11
N LEU A 103 2.15 -11.99 0.62
CA LEU A 103 2.90 -12.10 -0.64
C LEU A 103 4.34 -12.57 -0.44
N PHE A 104 4.97 -12.17 0.67
CA PHE A 104 6.40 -12.39 0.90
C PHE A 104 6.73 -13.26 2.12
N GLY A 105 5.72 -13.72 2.87
CA GLY A 105 5.94 -14.53 4.07
C GLY A 105 6.65 -13.79 5.20
N ARG A 106 6.59 -12.45 5.19
CA ARG A 106 7.21 -11.56 6.20
C ARG A 106 6.10 -10.94 7.05
N GLY A 107 5.51 -11.73 7.94
CA GLY A 107 4.38 -11.31 8.78
C GLY A 107 4.77 -10.22 9.78
N ILE A 108 3.88 -9.25 9.96
CA ILE A 108 3.96 -8.21 11.02
C ILE A 108 2.60 -8.19 11.70
N ALA A 109 2.55 -8.43 13.01
CA ALA A 109 1.30 -8.39 13.74
C ALA A 109 0.78 -6.95 13.82
N VAL A 110 -0.51 -6.76 13.55
CA VAL A 110 -1.18 -5.47 13.67
C VAL A 110 -2.39 -5.64 14.58
N ILE A 111 -2.46 -4.83 15.64
CA ILE A 111 -3.47 -4.93 16.69
C ILE A 111 -4.16 -3.59 16.86
N ARG A 112 -5.49 -3.62 17.05
CA ARG A 112 -6.25 -2.45 17.51
C ARG A 112 -6.76 -2.67 18.93
N LEU A 113 -6.45 -1.76 19.83
CA LEU A 113 -6.85 -1.78 21.24
C LEU A 113 -7.93 -0.73 21.51
N ASN A 114 -8.78 -1.00 22.51
CA ASN A 114 -9.63 0.03 23.08
C ASN A 114 -8.80 1.01 23.94
N GLU A 115 -9.43 2.09 24.42
CA GLU A 115 -8.74 3.14 25.17
C GLU A 115 -7.98 2.64 26.40
N ALA A 116 -8.61 1.80 27.24
CA ALA A 116 -8.00 1.30 28.47
C ALA A 116 -6.82 0.35 28.19
N ALA A 117 -6.97 -0.57 27.22
CA ALA A 117 -5.91 -1.48 26.82
C ALA A 117 -4.74 -0.75 26.14
N PHE A 118 -5.05 0.26 25.33
CA PHE A 118 -4.05 1.11 24.70
C PHE A 118 -3.24 1.91 25.74
N ALA A 119 -3.91 2.50 26.74
CA ALA A 119 -3.23 3.20 27.83
C ALA A 119 -2.28 2.27 28.62
N ALA A 120 -2.68 1.01 28.85
CA ALA A 120 -1.81 0.01 29.46
C ALA A 120 -0.59 -0.34 28.57
N ALA A 121 -0.79 -0.46 27.25
CA ALA A 121 0.28 -0.72 26.29
C ALA A 121 1.27 0.46 26.18
N MET A 122 0.79 1.69 26.28
CA MET A 122 1.61 2.92 26.26
C MET A 122 2.58 3.00 27.46
N GLY A 123 2.19 2.48 28.63
CA GLY A 123 3.01 2.47 29.85
C GLY A 123 3.90 1.24 30.01
N ALA A 124 3.93 0.33 29.03
CA ALA A 124 4.68 -0.91 29.10
C ALA A 124 6.13 -0.74 28.60
N ASP A 125 7.10 -1.38 29.24
CA ASP A 125 8.48 -1.44 28.72
C ASP A 125 8.62 -2.45 27.57
N ARG A 126 7.82 -3.53 27.63
CA ARG A 126 7.90 -4.68 26.74
C ARG A 126 6.54 -5.34 26.59
N LEU A 127 6.26 -5.84 25.39
CA LEU A 127 5.02 -6.53 25.06
C LEU A 127 5.33 -7.86 24.36
N GLU A 128 4.48 -8.86 24.61
CA GLU A 128 4.42 -10.12 23.86
C GLU A 128 3.03 -10.21 23.21
N VAL A 129 3.00 -10.43 21.91
CA VAL A 129 1.82 -10.77 21.13
C VAL A 129 1.84 -12.28 20.90
N THR A 130 0.82 -12.97 21.40
CA THR A 130 0.63 -14.40 21.14
C THR A 130 -0.44 -14.61 20.06
N ASP A 131 -0.92 -15.84 19.85
CA ASP A 131 -2.03 -16.08 18.92
C ASP A 131 -3.40 -15.61 19.46
N ARG A 132 -3.48 -15.28 20.76
CA ARG A 132 -4.76 -15.05 21.45
C ARG A 132 -4.79 -13.83 22.35
N ASP A 133 -3.64 -13.36 22.81
CA ASP A 133 -3.55 -12.27 23.76
C ASP A 133 -2.35 -11.35 23.51
N LEU A 134 -2.46 -10.13 24.01
CA LEU A 134 -1.37 -9.20 24.22
C LEU A 134 -0.99 -9.26 25.70
N ARG A 135 0.28 -9.52 26.00
CA ARG A 135 0.78 -9.63 27.38
C ARG A 135 1.65 -8.45 27.77
N ILE A 136 1.38 -7.95 28.97
CA ILE A 136 2.08 -6.83 29.61
C ILE A 136 2.51 -7.29 31.01
N GLY A 137 3.69 -7.89 31.13
CA GLY A 137 4.09 -8.57 32.36
C GLY A 137 3.09 -9.67 32.73
N ALA A 138 2.40 -9.52 33.86
CA ALA A 138 1.36 -10.47 34.31
C ALA A 138 -0.05 -10.19 33.72
N LEU A 139 -0.27 -9.01 33.13
CA LEU A 139 -1.54 -8.67 32.51
C LEU A 139 -1.66 -9.38 31.15
N SER A 140 -2.75 -10.09 30.92
CA SER A 140 -3.13 -10.65 29.61
C SER A 140 -4.39 -9.94 29.11
N ILE A 141 -4.31 -9.38 27.91
CA ILE A 141 -5.40 -8.70 27.21
C ILE A 141 -5.85 -9.61 26.07
N PRO A 142 -7.05 -10.24 26.17
CA PRO A 142 -7.55 -11.08 25.10
C PRO A 142 -7.75 -10.32 23.79
N LEU A 143 -7.25 -10.88 22.71
CA LEU A 143 -7.39 -10.34 21.36
C LEU A 143 -8.44 -11.16 20.60
N SER A 144 -9.48 -10.49 20.16
CA SER A 144 -10.41 -11.08 19.19
C SER A 144 -9.71 -11.28 17.84
N PRO A 145 -10.13 -12.29 17.05
CA PRO A 145 -9.56 -12.51 15.71
C PRO A 145 -9.79 -11.30 14.80
N PRO A 146 -9.12 -11.24 13.63
CA PRO A 146 -9.42 -10.25 12.61
C PRO A 146 -10.91 -10.10 12.39
N PRO A 147 -11.42 -8.88 12.16
CA PRO A 147 -12.83 -8.68 11.92
C PRO A 147 -13.27 -9.61 10.78
N ARG A 148 -14.18 -10.53 11.10
CA ARG A 148 -14.89 -11.25 10.05
C ARG A 148 -15.84 -10.25 9.44
N SER A 149 -15.66 -9.94 8.17
CA SER A 149 -16.60 -9.04 7.51
C SER A 149 -17.90 -9.78 7.23
N ASP A 150 -19.03 -9.14 7.55
CA ASP A 150 -20.31 -9.44 6.91
C ASP A 150 -20.36 -8.87 5.47
N LEU A 151 -19.19 -8.68 4.85
CA LEU A 151 -19.02 -8.14 3.51
C LEU A 151 -19.80 -9.03 2.54
N ALA A 152 -20.80 -8.43 1.90
CA ALA A 152 -21.52 -9.05 0.83
C ALA A 152 -20.59 -9.18 -0.37
N LEU A 153 -20.09 -10.40 -0.57
CA LEU A 153 -19.32 -10.75 -1.77
C LEU A 153 -20.28 -11.16 -2.88
N SER A 154 -19.99 -10.76 -4.11
CA SER A 154 -20.64 -11.33 -5.29
C SER A 154 -20.12 -12.75 -5.56
N ASP A 155 -20.77 -13.48 -6.46
CA ASP A 155 -20.23 -14.76 -6.95
C ASP A 155 -18.88 -14.59 -7.65
N HIS A 156 -18.66 -13.41 -8.25
CA HIS A 156 -17.38 -13.07 -8.87
C HIS A 156 -16.28 -12.90 -7.82
N ASP A 157 -16.54 -12.17 -6.74
CA ASP A 157 -15.55 -11.94 -5.69
C ASP A 157 -15.16 -13.25 -5.00
N ARG A 158 -16.16 -14.08 -4.67
CA ARG A 158 -15.93 -15.44 -4.14
C ARG A 158 -15.09 -16.27 -5.10
N ALA A 159 -15.41 -16.27 -6.38
CA ALA A 159 -14.62 -16.99 -7.38
C ALA A 159 -13.15 -16.53 -7.44
N LEU A 160 -12.88 -15.22 -7.31
CA LEU A 160 -11.52 -14.70 -7.26
C LEU A 160 -10.80 -15.10 -5.98
N HIS A 161 -11.46 -14.99 -4.82
CA HIS A 161 -10.92 -15.44 -3.53
C HIS A 161 -10.63 -16.96 -3.53
N ASP A 162 -11.47 -17.77 -4.18
CA ASP A 162 -11.28 -19.22 -4.28
C ASP A 162 -10.17 -19.60 -5.30
N GLY A 163 -9.58 -18.61 -5.98
CA GLY A 163 -8.46 -18.82 -6.89
C GLY A 163 -8.81 -19.07 -8.34
N LYS A 164 -10.09 -18.96 -8.76
CA LYS A 164 -10.50 -19.12 -10.17
C LYS A 164 -9.88 -18.07 -11.09
N GLY A 165 -9.43 -16.95 -10.53
CA GLY A 165 -8.72 -15.88 -11.25
C GLY A 165 -7.20 -16.02 -11.32
N GLY A 166 -6.63 -17.11 -10.79
CA GLY A 166 -5.18 -17.28 -10.63
C GLY A 166 -4.67 -16.74 -9.29
N GLU A 167 -3.39 -17.00 -9.00
CA GLU A 167 -2.80 -16.69 -7.70
C GLU A 167 -2.77 -15.19 -7.39
N ALA A 168 -2.37 -14.37 -8.37
CA ALA A 168 -2.34 -12.91 -8.20
C ALA A 168 -3.73 -12.32 -7.90
N ALA A 169 -4.77 -12.81 -8.58
CA ALA A 169 -6.13 -12.32 -8.37
C ALA A 169 -6.69 -12.74 -7.01
N ARG A 170 -6.38 -13.97 -6.56
CA ARG A 170 -6.70 -14.42 -5.20
C ARG A 170 -6.07 -13.52 -4.15
N PHE A 171 -4.77 -13.28 -4.26
CA PHE A 171 -4.04 -12.42 -3.34
C PHE A 171 -4.63 -11.00 -3.32
N ALA A 172 -4.88 -10.41 -4.49
CA ALA A 172 -5.49 -9.08 -4.56
C ALA A 172 -6.86 -9.05 -3.88
N MET A 173 -7.68 -10.08 -4.07
CA MET A 173 -8.99 -10.20 -3.44
C MET A 173 -8.89 -10.37 -1.91
N GLU A 174 -7.91 -11.15 -1.43
CA GLU A 174 -7.66 -11.34 0.00
C GLU A 174 -7.29 -10.01 0.69
N ILE A 175 -6.45 -9.20 0.04
CA ILE A 175 -6.14 -7.83 0.49
C ILE A 175 -7.40 -6.96 0.52
N LEU A 176 -8.19 -6.95 -0.56
CA LEU A 176 -9.41 -6.14 -0.66
C LEU A 176 -10.41 -6.50 0.44
N ILE A 177 -10.63 -7.79 0.69
CA ILE A 177 -11.53 -8.28 1.73
C ILE A 177 -11.02 -7.87 3.11
N ALA A 178 -9.73 -8.04 3.40
CA ALA A 178 -9.15 -7.66 4.69
C ALA A 178 -9.29 -6.15 4.96
N MET A 179 -9.01 -5.31 3.96
CA MET A 179 -9.15 -3.87 4.05
C MET A 179 -10.61 -3.43 4.18
N ALA A 180 -11.52 -4.03 3.40
CA ALA A 180 -12.95 -3.77 3.48
C ALA A 180 -13.52 -4.15 4.87
N ALA A 181 -13.11 -5.30 5.41
CA ALA A 181 -13.48 -5.74 6.76
C ALA A 181 -13.03 -4.74 7.83
N GLN A 182 -11.80 -4.24 7.69
CA GLN A 182 -11.25 -3.24 8.60
C GLN A 182 -12.01 -1.91 8.54
N GLN A 183 -12.36 -1.45 7.35
CA GLN A 183 -13.10 -0.22 7.10
C GLN A 183 -14.59 -0.34 7.46
N GLY A 184 -15.08 -1.56 7.71
CA GLY A 184 -16.49 -1.82 7.97
C GLY A 184 -17.36 -1.67 6.72
N ALA A 185 -16.78 -1.90 5.54
CA ALA A 185 -17.51 -1.83 4.28
C ALA A 185 -18.53 -2.97 4.17
N PRO A 186 -19.79 -2.69 3.77
CA PRO A 186 -20.82 -3.71 3.66
C PRO A 186 -20.72 -4.51 2.35
N GLU A 187 -20.15 -3.94 1.30
CA GLU A 187 -19.98 -4.56 -0.02
C GLU A 187 -18.79 -3.95 -0.77
N LEU A 188 -18.33 -4.65 -1.82
CA LEU A 188 -17.38 -4.11 -2.80
C LEU A 188 -18.15 -3.47 -3.96
N ILE A 189 -17.63 -2.38 -4.52
CA ILE A 189 -18.24 -1.68 -5.64
C ILE A 189 -17.45 -2.00 -6.91
N ASP A 190 -18.15 -2.50 -7.92
CA ASP A 190 -17.58 -2.71 -9.25
C ASP A 190 -17.19 -1.39 -9.90
N VAL A 191 -15.96 -1.33 -10.40
CA VAL A 191 -15.45 -0.22 -11.21
C VAL A 191 -15.34 -0.64 -12.67
N THR A 192 -15.47 0.33 -13.58
CA THR A 192 -15.32 0.10 -15.02
C THR A 192 -13.97 0.56 -15.56
N GLN A 193 -13.21 1.33 -14.77
CA GLN A 193 -11.89 1.87 -15.11
C GLN A 193 -11.08 2.10 -13.83
N ALA A 194 -9.75 2.11 -13.93
CA ALA A 194 -8.85 2.35 -12.80
C ALA A 194 -7.66 3.25 -13.17
N HIS A 195 -7.08 3.89 -12.16
CA HIS A 195 -5.81 4.60 -12.26
C HIS A 195 -4.88 4.09 -11.15
N ILE A 196 -3.68 3.64 -11.51
CA ILE A 196 -2.66 3.21 -10.55
C ILE A 196 -1.77 4.41 -10.24
N ASP A 197 -1.95 4.96 -9.04
CA ASP A 197 -1.04 5.96 -8.46
C ASP A 197 -0.01 5.26 -7.55
N GLY A 198 1.01 4.67 -8.19
CA GLY A 198 1.97 3.81 -7.50
C GLY A 198 3.14 3.31 -8.35
N CYS A 199 3.26 3.77 -9.60
CA CYS A 199 4.33 3.37 -10.51
C CYS A 199 5.61 4.19 -10.31
N ILE A 200 5.74 4.86 -9.16
CA ILE A 200 6.97 5.55 -8.77
C ILE A 200 7.94 4.55 -8.14
N TYR A 201 9.20 4.60 -8.57
CA TYR A 201 10.28 3.87 -7.91
C TYR A 201 10.74 4.70 -6.70
N ALA A 202 10.11 4.47 -5.56
CA ALA A 202 10.46 5.10 -4.28
C ALA A 202 11.40 4.21 -3.45
N SER A 203 11.25 2.88 -3.55
CA SER A 203 12.17 1.92 -2.96
C SER A 203 12.23 0.61 -3.77
N PRO A 204 13.26 -0.23 -3.55
CA PRO A 204 13.34 -1.57 -4.15
C PRO A 204 12.11 -2.45 -3.87
N ALA A 205 11.40 -2.20 -2.77
CA ALA A 205 10.19 -2.93 -2.42
C ALA A 205 9.04 -2.70 -3.41
N ASN A 206 8.92 -1.50 -4.00
CA ASN A 206 7.90 -1.23 -5.03
C ASN A 206 8.12 -2.10 -6.27
N LEU A 207 9.38 -2.21 -6.71
CA LEU A 207 9.76 -3.10 -7.81
C LEU A 207 9.50 -4.56 -7.45
N SER A 208 9.94 -4.99 -6.26
CA SER A 208 9.75 -6.37 -5.80
C SER A 208 8.28 -6.76 -5.76
N PHE A 209 7.40 -5.86 -5.31
CA PHE A 209 5.95 -6.06 -5.33
C PHE A 209 5.42 -6.24 -6.76
N ALA A 210 5.75 -5.30 -7.66
CA ALA A 210 5.24 -5.34 -9.03
C ALA A 210 5.70 -6.58 -9.80
N GLU A 211 6.98 -6.94 -9.68
CA GLU A 211 7.54 -8.14 -10.33
C GLU A 211 6.99 -9.43 -9.74
N MET A 212 6.78 -9.49 -8.41
CA MET A 212 6.15 -10.65 -7.78
C MET A 212 4.71 -10.83 -8.24
N MET A 213 3.94 -9.74 -8.33
CA MET A 213 2.58 -9.78 -8.88
C MET A 213 2.57 -10.26 -10.33
N LEU A 214 3.45 -9.71 -11.16
CA LEU A 214 3.58 -10.13 -12.55
C LEU A 214 3.98 -11.61 -12.68
N ALA A 215 4.95 -12.07 -11.88
CA ALA A 215 5.39 -13.47 -11.85
C ALA A 215 4.26 -14.44 -11.44
N LYS A 216 3.33 -13.98 -10.61
CA LYS A 216 2.09 -14.71 -10.24
C LYS A 216 0.97 -14.59 -11.28
N GLY A 217 1.26 -14.03 -12.45
CA GLY A 217 0.33 -13.91 -13.57
C GLY A 217 -0.66 -12.77 -13.44
N ALA A 218 -0.36 -11.72 -12.66
CA ALA A 218 -1.25 -10.58 -12.52
C ALA A 218 -1.62 -9.94 -13.87
N ARG A 219 -2.89 -9.59 -14.01
CA ARG A 219 -3.42 -8.82 -15.15
C ARG A 219 -4.48 -7.85 -14.63
N VAL A 220 -4.50 -6.63 -15.17
CA VAL A 220 -5.61 -5.69 -14.94
C VAL A 220 -6.87 -6.21 -15.63
N ARG A 221 -8.04 -6.05 -14.99
CA ARG A 221 -9.33 -6.55 -15.53
C ARG A 221 -10.18 -5.48 -16.18
N VAL A 222 -9.92 -4.22 -15.86
CA VAL A 222 -10.59 -3.06 -16.44
C VAL A 222 -9.58 -2.15 -17.11
N PRO A 223 -9.98 -1.31 -18.08
CA PRO A 223 -9.11 -0.28 -18.63
C PRO A 223 -8.41 0.50 -17.52
N THR A 224 -7.09 0.36 -17.45
CA THR A 224 -6.28 0.88 -16.34
C THR A 224 -5.22 1.82 -16.87
N THR A 225 -5.13 3.02 -16.30
CA THR A 225 -4.04 3.97 -16.55
C THR A 225 -3.06 3.98 -15.38
N MET A 226 -1.90 4.59 -15.55
CA MET A 226 -0.87 4.70 -14.51
C MET A 226 -0.37 6.14 -14.41
N ASN A 227 0.22 6.49 -13.26
CA ASN A 227 0.86 7.77 -13.04
C ASN A 227 2.23 7.86 -13.73
N ALA A 228 2.87 9.03 -13.61
CA ALA A 228 4.23 9.21 -14.11
C ALA A 228 5.21 8.32 -13.35
N ILE A 229 6.08 7.65 -14.10
CA ILE A 229 7.18 6.84 -13.54
C ILE A 229 8.37 7.72 -13.16
N SER A 230 9.35 7.15 -12.46
CA SER A 230 10.50 7.92 -11.93
C SER A 230 11.53 8.34 -12.97
N VAL A 231 11.40 7.89 -14.23
CA VAL A 231 12.35 8.19 -15.31
C VAL A 231 11.66 8.41 -16.66
N ASP A 232 12.29 9.12 -17.58
CA ASP A 232 11.94 9.02 -18.99
C ASP A 232 12.35 7.64 -19.51
N HIS A 233 11.37 6.73 -19.64
CA HIS A 233 11.62 5.34 -20.03
C HIS A 233 12.52 5.22 -21.27
N ALA A 234 12.34 6.12 -22.26
CA ALA A 234 13.07 6.09 -23.52
C ALA A 234 14.45 6.77 -23.43
N HIS A 235 14.61 7.81 -22.60
CA HIS A 235 15.77 8.70 -22.68
C HIS A 235 16.58 8.86 -21.39
N TRP A 236 16.22 8.18 -20.30
CA TRP A 236 16.87 8.40 -19.00
C TRP A 236 18.40 8.24 -19.03
N ARG A 237 18.92 7.36 -19.89
CA ARG A 237 20.37 7.18 -20.09
C ARG A 237 21.02 8.44 -20.67
N ALA A 238 20.41 9.04 -21.69
CA ALA A 238 20.90 10.27 -22.31
C ALA A 238 20.76 11.48 -21.37
N GLN A 239 19.84 11.42 -20.41
CA GLN A 239 19.67 12.43 -19.35
C GLN A 239 20.70 12.29 -18.21
N GLY A 240 21.58 11.28 -18.25
CA GLY A 240 22.60 11.06 -17.23
C GLY A 240 22.06 10.48 -15.92
N VAL A 241 20.86 9.87 -15.93
CA VAL A 241 20.33 9.18 -14.74
C VAL A 241 21.21 7.97 -14.42
N ALA A 242 21.56 7.82 -13.14
CA ALA A 242 22.38 6.71 -12.67
C ALA A 242 21.79 5.35 -13.08
N ALA A 243 22.62 4.45 -13.61
CA ALA A 243 22.17 3.20 -14.21
C ALA A 243 21.38 2.30 -13.26
N GLU A 244 21.78 2.24 -11.99
CA GLU A 244 21.09 1.48 -10.95
C GLU A 244 19.65 1.95 -10.76
N PHE A 245 19.45 3.26 -10.52
CA PHE A 245 18.14 3.85 -10.35
C PHE A 245 17.30 3.77 -11.62
N GLY A 246 17.88 4.14 -12.78
CA GLY A 246 17.16 4.20 -14.05
C GLY A 246 16.68 2.83 -14.52
N THR A 247 17.49 1.78 -14.33
CA THR A 247 17.11 0.42 -14.69
C THR A 247 16.00 -0.12 -13.79
N ALA A 248 16.09 0.10 -12.48
CA ALA A 248 15.06 -0.36 -11.55
C ALA A 248 13.72 0.36 -11.77
N ALA A 249 13.76 1.68 -12.01
CA ALA A 249 12.57 2.47 -12.32
C ALA A 249 11.92 2.08 -13.64
N ALA A 250 12.72 1.77 -14.68
CA ALA A 250 12.20 1.28 -15.95
C ALA A 250 11.53 -0.10 -15.80
N ARG A 251 12.18 -1.05 -15.11
CA ARG A 251 11.59 -2.38 -14.85
C ARG A 251 10.27 -2.32 -14.08
N LEU A 252 10.16 -1.40 -13.11
CA LEU A 252 8.92 -1.20 -12.38
C LEU A 252 7.78 -0.79 -13.33
N ALA A 253 8.08 0.13 -14.25
CA ALA A 253 7.15 0.56 -15.26
C ALA A 253 6.75 -0.57 -16.22
N ASP A 254 7.74 -1.31 -16.73
CA ASP A 254 7.55 -2.45 -17.61
C ASP A 254 6.64 -3.50 -16.97
N ALA A 255 6.82 -3.80 -15.68
CA ALA A 255 6.00 -4.76 -14.97
C ALA A 255 4.51 -4.39 -15.00
N TYR A 256 4.17 -3.11 -14.77
CA TYR A 256 2.77 -2.65 -14.85
C TYR A 256 2.23 -2.63 -16.27
N VAL A 257 3.03 -2.26 -17.27
CA VAL A 257 2.63 -2.31 -18.68
C VAL A 257 2.37 -3.74 -19.12
N GLU A 258 3.20 -4.70 -18.71
CA GLU A 258 3.03 -6.12 -19.00
C GLU A 258 1.80 -6.72 -18.30
N MET A 259 1.46 -6.23 -17.10
CA MET A 259 0.19 -6.53 -16.44
C MET A 259 -1.04 -5.94 -17.18
N GLY A 260 -0.83 -5.05 -18.15
CA GLY A 260 -1.88 -4.47 -19.00
C GLY A 260 -2.31 -3.05 -18.61
N ALA A 261 -1.62 -2.39 -17.69
CA ALA A 261 -1.84 -0.97 -17.44
C ALA A 261 -1.32 -0.15 -18.65
N ALA A 262 -2.13 0.80 -19.12
CA ALA A 262 -2.18 1.34 -20.49
C ALA A 262 -2.89 0.39 -21.48
N PRO A 263 -4.23 0.49 -21.65
CA PRO A 263 -5.00 -0.46 -22.44
C PRO A 263 -4.47 -0.59 -23.87
N PRO A 264 -4.33 -1.80 -24.44
CA PRO A 264 -3.86 -1.96 -25.82
C PRO A 264 -4.75 -1.27 -26.86
N SER A 265 -6.05 -1.13 -26.58
CA SER A 265 -7.01 -0.41 -27.42
C SER A 265 -6.87 1.11 -27.36
N ALA A 266 -6.21 1.65 -26.33
CA ALA A 266 -6.03 3.09 -26.18
C ALA A 266 -4.90 3.57 -27.10
N ARG A 267 -5.27 4.36 -28.12
CA ARG A 267 -4.31 4.98 -29.06
C ARG A 267 -3.71 6.27 -28.51
N VAL A 268 -4.45 6.97 -27.65
CA VAL A 268 -4.12 8.29 -27.12
C VAL A 268 -4.43 8.33 -25.62
N LEU A 269 -3.51 8.83 -24.80
CA LEU A 269 -3.72 9.12 -23.38
C LEU A 269 -4.04 10.61 -23.20
N MET A 270 -5.01 10.92 -22.34
CA MET A 270 -5.35 12.29 -21.97
C MET A 270 -4.76 12.61 -20.59
N THR A 271 -4.09 13.75 -20.43
CA THR A 271 -3.56 14.17 -19.13
C THR A 271 -3.61 15.68 -18.93
N ASN A 272 -3.79 16.11 -17.68
CA ASN A 272 -3.64 17.49 -17.24
C ASN A 272 -2.28 17.74 -16.55
N SER A 273 -1.40 16.73 -16.53
CA SER A 273 -0.05 16.85 -15.99
C SER A 273 0.94 17.06 -17.12
N GLY A 274 1.56 18.25 -17.17
CA GLY A 274 2.60 18.54 -18.17
C GLY A 274 3.79 17.58 -18.03
N LYS A 275 4.09 17.18 -16.78
CA LYS A 275 5.08 16.16 -16.47
C LYS A 275 4.73 14.82 -17.12
N TYR A 276 3.50 14.34 -16.93
CA TYR A 276 3.08 13.06 -17.53
C TYR A 276 2.97 13.14 -19.05
N ALA A 277 2.56 14.30 -19.60
CA ALA A 277 2.49 14.50 -21.05
C ALA A 277 3.84 14.31 -21.75
N HIS A 278 4.93 14.64 -21.05
CA HIS A 278 6.30 14.41 -21.52
C HIS A 278 6.71 12.93 -21.45
N TYR A 279 6.43 12.23 -20.36
CA TYR A 279 6.92 10.85 -20.14
C TYR A 279 6.05 9.75 -20.77
N ALA A 280 4.74 9.96 -20.86
CA ALA A 280 3.80 8.92 -21.28
C ALA A 280 4.05 8.34 -22.68
N PRO A 281 4.54 9.09 -23.70
CA PRO A 281 4.88 8.50 -25.00
C PRO A 281 6.00 7.47 -24.91
N GLY A 282 7.08 7.74 -24.16
CA GLY A 282 8.20 6.81 -24.01
C GLY A 282 7.87 5.60 -23.13
N LEU A 283 7.03 5.81 -22.11
CA LEU A 283 6.55 4.76 -21.19
C LEU A 283 5.58 3.80 -21.88
N SER A 284 4.57 4.37 -22.52
CA SER A 284 3.43 3.60 -23.01
C SER A 284 3.52 3.38 -24.52
N GLY A 285 4.26 4.16 -25.30
CA GLY A 285 4.18 4.09 -26.76
C GLY A 285 2.86 4.60 -27.34
N ARG A 286 2.05 5.32 -26.54
CA ARG A 286 0.79 5.94 -26.98
C ARG A 286 0.98 7.44 -27.18
N ALA A 287 0.24 8.04 -28.10
CA ALA A 287 0.23 9.50 -28.24
C ALA A 287 -0.43 10.15 -27.01
N VAL A 288 -0.13 11.43 -26.74
CA VAL A 288 -0.69 12.13 -25.58
C VAL A 288 -1.40 13.41 -26.00
N ARG A 289 -2.55 13.69 -25.38
CA ARG A 289 -3.21 14.99 -25.40
C ARG A 289 -3.15 15.63 -24.02
N PHE A 290 -2.64 16.85 -23.99
CA PHE A 290 -2.62 17.70 -22.80
C PHE A 290 -3.87 18.58 -22.77
N GLY A 291 -4.50 18.71 -21.60
CA GLY A 291 -5.68 19.58 -21.44
C GLY A 291 -6.14 19.71 -20.00
N SER A 292 -7.33 20.27 -19.80
CA SER A 292 -7.87 20.51 -18.45
C SER A 292 -8.28 19.22 -17.72
N LEU A 293 -8.43 19.30 -16.40
CA LEU A 293 -9.02 18.21 -15.62
C LEU A 293 -10.42 17.83 -16.14
N ARG A 294 -11.23 18.83 -16.54
CA ARG A 294 -12.54 18.61 -17.16
C ARG A 294 -12.44 17.75 -18.42
N ALA A 295 -11.45 18.01 -19.27
CA ALA A 295 -11.22 17.23 -20.49
C ALA A 295 -10.74 15.80 -20.16
N CYS A 296 -9.91 15.62 -19.12
CA CYS A 296 -9.52 14.29 -18.64
C CYS A 296 -10.73 13.49 -18.15
N VAL A 297 -11.61 14.10 -17.35
CA VAL A 297 -12.86 13.47 -16.87
C VAL A 297 -13.79 13.13 -18.04
N ALA A 298 -13.93 14.04 -19.03
CA ALA A 298 -14.72 13.76 -20.22
C ALA A 298 -14.17 12.56 -21.00
N ALA A 299 -12.85 12.52 -21.26
CA ALA A 299 -12.21 11.42 -21.97
C ALA A 299 -12.30 10.09 -21.21
N ALA A 300 -12.20 10.10 -19.88
CA ALA A 300 -12.41 8.89 -19.07
C ALA A 300 -13.84 8.36 -19.26
N ARG A 301 -14.86 9.24 -19.23
CA ARG A 301 -16.26 8.87 -19.39
C ARG A 301 -16.65 8.43 -20.79
N THR A 302 -16.10 9.04 -21.84
CA THR A 302 -16.53 8.83 -23.23
C THR A 302 -15.59 7.92 -24.03
N GLY A 303 -14.37 7.71 -23.55
CA GLY A 303 -13.30 7.07 -24.32
C GLY A 303 -12.73 7.95 -25.44
N LEU A 304 -13.16 9.21 -25.55
CA LEU A 304 -12.78 10.14 -26.63
C LEU A 304 -12.18 11.42 -26.07
N ALA A 305 -11.01 11.79 -26.56
CA ALA A 305 -10.43 13.09 -26.27
C ALA A 305 -11.23 14.21 -26.99
N PRO A 306 -11.40 15.39 -26.37
CA PRO A 306 -12.09 16.51 -27.01
C PRO A 306 -11.35 16.94 -28.28
N SER A 307 -12.06 17.62 -29.20
CA SER A 307 -11.46 18.25 -30.37
C SER A 307 -10.33 19.19 -29.95
N LEU A 308 -9.37 19.40 -30.86
CA LEU A 308 -8.36 20.43 -30.64
C LEU A 308 -9.08 21.78 -30.45
N PRO A 309 -8.58 22.66 -29.58
CA PRO A 309 -9.09 24.02 -29.51
C PRO A 309 -9.02 24.70 -30.88
N ASP A 310 -10.01 25.51 -31.22
CA ASP A 310 -10.12 26.15 -32.55
C ASP A 310 -8.91 27.05 -32.88
N TRP A 311 -8.11 27.46 -31.88
CA TRP A 311 -6.89 28.24 -32.06
C TRP A 311 -5.64 27.39 -32.38
N LEU A 312 -5.76 26.06 -32.37
CA LEU A 312 -4.69 25.09 -32.66
C LEU A 312 -4.86 24.41 -34.04
N THR A 313 -5.96 24.66 -34.73
CA THR A 313 -6.32 24.13 -36.06
C THR A 313 -6.20 25.21 -37.11
#